data_AF-E1BL20-F1
#
_entry.id   AF-E1BL20-F1
#
_cell.length_a   1.000
_cell.length_b   1.000
_cell.length_c   1.000
_cell.angle_alpha   90.00
_cell.angle_beta   90.00
_cell.angle_gamma   90.00
#
_symmetry.space_group_name_H-M   'P 1'
#
loop_
_entity.id
_entity.type
_entity.pdbx_description
1 polymer ?
#
loop_
_entity_poly.entity_id
_entity_poly.type
_entity_poly.pdbx_seq_one_letter_code
_entity_poly.pdbx_strand_id
1 'polypeptide(L)'
;MTRNPARDPHYLLPTTDVLGPAPYNPGAGFVIFYDFLRGLEASWVWVQLMTGLARDGRESGGTTALPPALCLPPPPAPGPMGNCAILASKQPVPRLPPSPSVALVCELRAWQGLAWAKAPQPKAWASLVLFDQNQRLLSGRWRLPFRALPPDPSLSPGHLSPGQLNRIPQAELFLRLVNARDAGVQTLAEINPANAHEYQYPPLVRAQLEQGQHRCG
;
A
#
# COMPACT_ATOMS: atom_id res chain seq x y z
N MET A 1 -4.24 46.29 23.57
CA MET A 1 -5.53 45.57 23.66
C MET A 1 -5.40 44.26 22.90
N THR A 2 -5.19 43.19 23.65
CA THR A 2 -5.01 41.81 23.20
C THR A 2 -6.38 41.20 22.85
N ARG A 3 -6.54 40.69 21.62
CA ARG A 3 -7.75 39.97 21.20
C ARG A 3 -7.43 38.48 21.14
N ASN A 4 -8.00 37.75 22.10
CA ASN A 4 -7.90 36.30 22.27
C ASN A 4 -8.74 35.59 21.18
N PRO A 5 -8.17 34.71 20.33
CA PRO A 5 -8.94 33.87 19.43
C PRO A 5 -9.29 32.55 20.13
N ALA A 6 -10.18 32.64 21.12
CA ALA A 6 -10.83 31.48 21.71
C ALA A 6 -12.33 31.61 21.44
N ARG A 7 -12.78 31.07 20.30
CA ARG A 7 -14.16 30.63 19.98
C ARG A 7 -14.32 30.49 18.47
N ASP A 8 -13.97 29.32 17.96
CA ASP A 8 -14.64 28.77 16.79
C ASP A 8 -14.93 27.28 17.06
N PRO A 9 -16.20 26.90 17.33
CA PRO A 9 -16.56 25.51 17.61
C PRO A 9 -16.68 24.63 16.36
N HIS A 10 -16.35 25.11 15.15
CA HIS A 10 -16.52 24.36 13.91
C HIS A 10 -15.23 23.92 13.20
N TYR A 11 -14.08 23.97 13.87
CA TYR A 11 -12.92 23.17 13.46
C TYR A 11 -13.10 21.72 13.93
N LEU A 12 -14.11 21.05 13.39
CA LEU A 12 -14.09 19.59 13.31
C LEU A 12 -12.98 19.24 12.32
N LEU A 13 -11.79 19.00 12.86
CA LEU A 13 -10.74 18.26 12.17
C LEU A 13 -11.43 17.08 11.47
N PRO A 14 -11.19 16.82 10.18
CA PRO A 14 -11.67 15.58 9.59
C PRO A 14 -11.14 14.43 10.47
N THR A 15 -11.94 13.40 10.65
CA THR A 15 -11.75 12.22 11.53
C THR A 15 -10.52 11.36 11.19
N THR A 16 -9.49 11.97 10.62
CA THR A 16 -8.46 11.38 9.76
C THR A 16 -7.24 10.85 10.51
N ASP A 17 -7.25 10.66 11.84
CA ASP A 17 -6.08 10.02 12.45
C ASP A 17 -6.36 9.15 13.68
N VAL A 18 -7.29 8.19 13.54
CA VAL A 18 -7.35 7.04 14.46
C VAL A 18 -6.12 6.12 14.30
N LEU A 19 -5.36 6.27 13.20
CA LEU A 19 -4.16 5.50 12.90
C LEU A 19 -2.85 6.26 13.16
N GLY A 20 -2.93 7.39 13.86
CA GLY A 20 -1.78 8.25 14.14
C GLY A 20 -0.66 7.53 14.90
N PRO A 21 0.51 8.17 15.05
CA PRO A 21 1.72 7.54 15.58
C PRO A 21 1.50 7.07 17.02
N ALA A 22 1.14 5.80 17.16
CA ALA A 22 0.94 5.13 18.42
C ALA A 22 2.14 4.25 18.75
N PRO A 23 2.46 4.05 20.05
CA PRO A 23 3.47 3.08 20.44
C PRO A 23 3.09 1.68 19.92
N TYR A 24 3.99 1.09 19.16
CA TYR A 24 3.84 -0.29 18.70
C TYR A 24 3.99 -1.24 19.90
N ASN A 25 3.08 -2.22 20.00
CA ASN A 25 3.18 -3.30 20.98
C ASN A 25 3.61 -4.59 20.26
N PRO A 26 4.87 -5.03 20.41
CA PRO A 26 5.35 -6.25 19.77
C PRO A 26 4.55 -7.49 20.18
N GLY A 27 4.08 -7.59 21.43
CA GLY A 27 3.30 -8.74 21.90
C GLY A 27 1.94 -8.88 21.20
N ALA A 28 1.33 -7.75 20.83
CA ALA A 28 0.04 -7.72 20.11
C ALA A 28 0.21 -7.77 18.58
N GLY A 29 1.28 -7.18 18.06
CA GLY A 29 1.53 -7.08 16.63
C GLY A 29 0.63 -6.04 15.95
N PHE A 30 0.34 -6.27 14.67
CA PHE A 30 -0.47 -5.37 13.85
C PHE A 30 -1.31 -6.15 12.84
N VAL A 31 -2.12 -5.43 12.10
CA VAL A 31 -2.97 -5.97 11.03
C VAL A 31 -2.77 -5.15 9.78
N ILE A 32 -2.63 -5.85 8.65
CA ILE A 32 -2.64 -5.27 7.31
C ILE A 32 -4.04 -5.51 6.73
N PHE A 33 -4.71 -4.44 6.34
CA PHE A 33 -5.93 -4.51 5.54
C PHE A 33 -5.58 -4.17 4.09
N TYR A 34 -5.79 -5.13 3.20
CA TYR A 34 -5.65 -4.94 1.77
C TYR A 34 -7.02 -4.54 1.23
N ASP A 35 -7.20 -3.26 0.97
CA ASP A 35 -8.52 -2.71 0.67
C ASP A 35 -8.85 -2.88 -0.82
N PHE A 36 -8.05 -2.27 -1.70
CA PHE A 36 -8.29 -2.33 -3.15
C PHE A 36 -7.04 -2.01 -4.00
N LEU A 37 -7.18 -2.24 -5.30
CA LEU A 37 -6.22 -1.92 -6.35
C LEU A 37 -6.85 -0.91 -7.32
N ARG A 38 -6.05 0.00 -7.89
CA ARG A 38 -6.45 0.88 -9.02
C ARG A 38 -5.40 0.86 -10.11
N GLY A 39 -5.74 1.29 -11.32
CA GLY A 39 -4.82 1.40 -12.45
C GLY A 39 -4.43 0.05 -13.06
N LEU A 40 -5.33 -0.94 -12.94
CA LEU A 40 -5.13 -2.27 -13.51
C LEU A 40 -5.31 -2.25 -15.03
N GLU A 41 -4.56 -3.08 -15.72
CA GLU A 41 -4.64 -3.20 -17.17
C GLU A 41 -6.02 -3.73 -17.59
N ALA A 42 -6.61 -3.15 -18.64
CA ALA A 42 -7.95 -3.51 -19.10
C ALA A 42 -8.08 -4.98 -19.56
N SER A 43 -6.97 -5.60 -19.98
CA SER A 43 -6.95 -7.00 -20.44
C SER A 43 -6.99 -8.02 -19.29
N TRP A 44 -6.77 -7.58 -18.06
CA TRP A 44 -6.76 -8.44 -16.88
C TRP A 44 -8.18 -8.63 -16.37
N VAL A 45 -8.62 -9.88 -16.26
CA VAL A 45 -9.97 -10.21 -15.79
C VAL A 45 -9.97 -10.45 -14.28
N TRP A 46 -8.99 -11.19 -13.78
CA TRP A 46 -8.80 -11.48 -12.37
C TRP A 46 -7.39 -11.11 -11.95
N VAL A 47 -7.25 -10.69 -10.70
CA VAL A 47 -5.96 -10.41 -10.06
C VAL A 47 -5.87 -11.14 -8.74
N GLN A 48 -4.64 -11.44 -8.33
CA GLN A 48 -4.34 -12.01 -7.03
C GLN A 48 -3.10 -11.32 -6.47
N LEU A 49 -3.16 -10.98 -5.19
CA LEU A 49 -2.03 -10.40 -4.47
C LEU A 49 -1.34 -11.50 -3.66
N MET A 50 -0.03 -11.63 -3.87
CA MET A 50 0.85 -12.46 -3.06
C MET A 50 1.62 -11.55 -2.11
N THR A 51 1.63 -11.87 -0.81
CA THR A 51 2.15 -10.97 0.22
C THR A 51 3.16 -11.71 1.09
N GLY A 52 4.36 -11.15 1.25
CA GLY A 52 5.43 -11.68 2.09
C GLY A 52 6.00 -10.60 2.99
N LEU A 53 6.68 -11.00 4.05
CA LEU A 53 7.55 -10.10 4.81
C LEU A 53 8.97 -10.34 4.33
N ALA A 54 9.74 -9.27 4.16
CA ALA A 54 11.17 -9.33 3.91
C ALA A 54 11.93 -8.64 5.03
N ARG A 55 13.09 -9.17 5.38
CA ARG A 55 14.04 -8.59 6.32
C ARG A 55 15.39 -8.49 5.64
N ASP A 56 15.99 -7.31 5.66
CA ASP A 56 17.30 -7.05 5.03
C ASP A 56 17.31 -7.45 3.52
N GLY A 57 16.19 -7.21 2.83
CA GLY A 57 16.02 -7.57 1.42
C GLY A 57 15.84 -9.07 1.14
N ARG A 58 15.79 -9.91 2.18
CA ARG A 58 15.53 -11.35 2.05
C ARG A 58 14.11 -11.65 2.51
N GLU A 59 13.37 -12.40 1.70
CA GLU A 59 12.06 -12.94 2.11
C GLU A 59 12.21 -13.67 3.46
N SER A 60 11.45 -13.21 4.44
CA SER A 60 11.45 -13.67 5.82
C SER A 60 10.11 -14.36 6.06
N GLY A 61 10.09 -15.69 5.87
CA GLY A 61 8.90 -16.52 6.05
C GLY A 61 8.24 -16.95 4.72
N GLY A 62 7.01 -17.44 4.81
CA GLY A 62 6.23 -17.88 3.66
C GLY A 62 5.38 -16.75 3.05
N THR A 63 5.21 -16.78 1.74
CA THR A 63 4.29 -15.89 1.02
C THR A 63 2.84 -16.33 1.25
N THR A 64 1.96 -15.38 1.55
CA THR A 64 0.51 -15.60 1.67
C THR A 64 -0.17 -15.18 0.37
N ALA A 65 -1.01 -16.05 -0.19
CA ALA A 65 -1.87 -15.71 -1.33
C ALA A 65 -3.20 -15.16 -0.81
N LEU A 66 -3.55 -13.93 -1.19
CA LEU A 66 -4.89 -13.41 -0.92
C LEU A 66 -5.92 -14.04 -1.89
N PRO A 67 -7.22 -14.03 -1.56
CA PRO A 67 -8.27 -14.44 -2.49
C PRO A 67 -8.17 -13.68 -3.82
N PRO A 68 -8.36 -14.33 -4.98
CA PRO A 68 -8.46 -13.65 -6.26
C PRO A 68 -9.63 -12.65 -6.28
N ALA A 69 -9.41 -11.49 -6.91
CA ALA A 69 -10.41 -10.44 -7.06
C ALA A 69 -10.67 -10.15 -8.55
N LEU A 70 -11.93 -9.88 -8.88
CA LEU A 70 -12.36 -9.52 -10.22
C LEU A 70 -11.93 -8.07 -10.53
N CYS A 71 -11.42 -7.85 -11.73
CA CYS A 71 -11.20 -6.50 -12.26
C CYS A 71 -12.54 -5.86 -12.63
N LEU A 72 -12.83 -4.73 -12.00
CA LEU A 72 -13.99 -3.90 -12.21
C LEU A 72 -13.61 -2.65 -13.03
N PRO A 73 -14.58 -2.01 -13.70
CA PRO A 73 -14.36 -0.73 -14.35
C PRO A 73 -13.76 0.32 -13.40
N PRO A 74 -13.01 1.31 -13.92
CA PRO A 74 -12.46 2.41 -13.12
C PRO A 74 -13.55 3.10 -12.29
N PRO A 75 -13.26 3.47 -11.03
CA PRO A 75 -14.18 4.30 -10.24
C PRO A 75 -14.26 5.72 -10.84
N PRO A 76 -15.38 6.44 -10.67
CA PRO A 76 -15.55 7.82 -11.13
C PRO A 76 -14.83 8.81 -10.21
N ALA A 77 -13.51 8.65 -10.04
CA ALA A 77 -12.67 9.46 -9.17
C ALA A 77 -11.29 9.70 -9.78
N PRO A 78 -10.64 10.85 -9.52
CA PRO A 78 -9.28 11.11 -9.97
C PRO A 78 -8.31 10.01 -9.52
N GLY A 79 -7.28 9.75 -10.33
CA GLY A 79 -6.26 8.75 -10.02
C GLY A 79 -5.76 8.03 -11.28
N PRO A 80 -5.07 6.90 -11.10
CA PRO A 80 -4.55 6.13 -12.22
C PRO A 80 -5.66 5.70 -13.16
N MET A 81 -5.40 5.81 -14.47
CA MET A 81 -6.30 5.30 -15.49
C MET A 81 -6.24 3.78 -15.51
N GLY A 82 -7.41 3.13 -15.56
CA GLY A 82 -7.51 1.67 -15.65
C GLY A 82 -8.46 1.05 -14.63
N ASN A 83 -8.64 -0.25 -14.75
CA ASN A 83 -9.57 -1.02 -13.92
C ASN A 83 -9.18 -0.97 -12.42
N CYS A 84 -10.12 -1.32 -11.56
CA CYS A 84 -9.89 -1.50 -10.13
C CYS A 84 -10.21 -2.93 -9.69
N ALA A 85 -9.78 -3.32 -8.51
CA ALA A 85 -10.22 -4.59 -7.90
C ALA A 85 -10.33 -4.40 -6.39
N ILE A 86 -11.39 -4.92 -5.79
CA ILE A 86 -11.60 -4.87 -4.34
C ILE A 86 -11.01 -6.14 -3.75
N LEU A 87 -10.04 -6.00 -2.85
CA LEU A 87 -9.37 -7.13 -2.19
C LEU A 87 -10.06 -7.50 -0.88
N ALA A 88 -10.50 -6.50 -0.10
CA ALA A 88 -11.21 -6.62 1.17
C ALA A 88 -10.64 -7.73 2.10
N SER A 89 -9.32 -7.84 2.14
CA SER A 89 -8.61 -8.93 2.82
C SER A 89 -7.87 -8.43 4.04
N LYS A 90 -7.83 -9.24 5.09
CA LYS A 90 -7.22 -8.90 6.38
C LYS A 90 -6.15 -9.92 6.73
N GLN A 91 -4.95 -9.44 7.04
CA GLN A 91 -3.82 -10.26 7.47
C GLN A 91 -3.30 -9.80 8.83
N PRO A 92 -3.61 -10.53 9.91
CA PRO A 92 -2.95 -10.33 11.19
C PRO A 92 -1.47 -10.72 11.13
N VAL A 93 -0.62 -9.91 11.73
CA VAL A 93 0.81 -10.15 11.87
C VAL A 93 1.18 -10.09 13.36
N PRO A 94 1.01 -11.21 14.09
CA PRO A 94 1.27 -11.25 15.52
C PRO A 94 2.77 -11.30 15.81
N ARG A 95 3.19 -10.69 16.93
CA ARG A 95 4.51 -10.93 17.53
C ARG A 95 5.73 -10.58 16.67
N LEU A 96 5.59 -9.69 15.70
CA LEU A 96 6.70 -9.25 14.86
C LEU A 96 7.59 -8.25 15.63
N PRO A 97 8.90 -8.53 15.82
CA PRO A 97 9.81 -7.56 16.44
C PRO A 97 9.95 -6.30 15.56
N PRO A 98 9.86 -5.10 16.14
CA PRO A 98 9.95 -3.87 15.36
C PRO A 98 11.38 -3.69 14.84
N SER A 99 11.50 -3.39 13.55
CA SER A 99 12.81 -3.22 12.91
C SER A 99 12.66 -2.45 11.59
N PRO A 100 13.48 -1.43 11.34
CA PRO A 100 13.43 -0.63 10.11
C PRO A 100 13.85 -1.44 8.87
N SER A 101 14.51 -2.58 9.06
CA SER A 101 14.87 -3.52 7.99
C SER A 101 13.71 -4.39 7.49
N VAL A 102 12.55 -4.34 8.17
CA VAL A 102 11.41 -5.18 7.82
C VAL A 102 10.47 -4.44 6.87
N ALA A 103 10.16 -5.08 5.76
CA ALA A 103 9.24 -4.58 4.77
C ALA A 103 8.18 -5.61 4.42
N LEU A 104 6.98 -5.13 4.11
CA LEU A 104 5.99 -5.87 3.35
C LEU A 104 6.43 -5.89 1.89
N VAL A 105 6.36 -7.05 1.26
CA VAL A 105 6.54 -7.24 -0.18
C VAL A 105 5.23 -7.78 -0.74
N CYS A 106 4.75 -7.18 -1.81
CA CYS A 106 3.52 -7.57 -2.49
C CYS A 106 3.83 -7.83 -3.95
N GLU A 107 3.48 -9.01 -4.47
CA GLU A 107 3.51 -9.33 -5.89
C GLU A 107 2.08 -9.40 -6.43
N LEU A 108 1.81 -8.64 -7.48
CA LEU A 108 0.56 -8.67 -8.21
C LEU A 108 0.64 -9.71 -9.32
N ARG A 109 -0.29 -10.66 -9.31
CA ARG A 109 -0.51 -11.61 -10.39
C ARG A 109 -1.84 -11.38 -11.07
N ALA A 110 -1.94 -11.71 -12.34
CA ALA A 110 -3.16 -11.54 -13.11
C ALA A 110 -3.44 -12.70 -14.07
N TRP A 111 -4.72 -12.99 -14.28
CA TRP A 111 -5.20 -13.81 -15.38
C TRP A 111 -5.59 -12.93 -16.56
N GLN A 112 -5.10 -13.30 -17.75
CA GLN A 112 -5.46 -12.66 -19.00
C GLN A 112 -6.48 -13.53 -19.75
N GLY A 113 -7.62 -12.95 -20.11
CA GLY A 113 -8.74 -13.66 -20.74
C GLY A 113 -9.50 -14.60 -19.79
N LEU A 114 -10.46 -15.36 -20.33
CA LEU A 114 -11.36 -16.26 -19.57
C LEU A 114 -10.71 -17.56 -19.07
N ALA A 115 -9.43 -17.79 -19.33
CA ALA A 115 -8.79 -19.07 -19.04
C ALA A 115 -8.22 -19.14 -17.61
N TRP A 116 -9.09 -19.34 -16.62
CA TRP A 116 -8.71 -19.76 -15.26
C TRP A 116 -7.90 -21.06 -15.21
N ALA A 117 -7.88 -21.83 -16.30
CA ALA A 117 -7.14 -23.07 -16.43
C ALA A 117 -5.60 -22.90 -16.37
N LYS A 118 -5.08 -21.68 -16.55
CA LYS A 118 -3.65 -21.37 -16.42
C LYS A 118 -3.37 -20.69 -15.09
N ALA A 119 -2.18 -20.93 -14.54
CA ALA A 119 -1.70 -20.22 -13.37
C ALA A 119 -1.60 -18.70 -13.65
N PRO A 120 -1.90 -17.85 -12.65
CA PRO A 120 -1.83 -16.40 -12.81
C PRO A 120 -0.38 -15.98 -13.06
N GLN A 121 -0.20 -15.03 -13.99
CA GLN A 121 1.12 -14.55 -14.36
C GLN A 121 1.53 -13.40 -13.45
N PRO A 122 2.79 -13.37 -12.97
CA PRO A 122 3.29 -12.25 -12.19
C PRO A 122 3.41 -11.02 -13.10
N LYS A 123 2.89 -9.88 -12.64
CA LYS A 123 2.80 -8.64 -13.41
C LYS A 123 3.66 -7.53 -12.82
N ALA A 124 3.67 -7.41 -11.51
CA ALA A 124 4.29 -6.30 -10.84
C ALA A 124 4.56 -6.59 -9.37
N TRP A 125 5.34 -5.73 -8.72
CA TRP A 125 5.56 -5.82 -7.28
C TRP A 125 5.59 -4.45 -6.59
N ALA A 126 5.28 -4.41 -5.31
CA ALA A 126 5.35 -3.24 -4.46
C ALA A 126 5.96 -3.61 -3.11
N SER A 127 6.53 -2.63 -2.42
CA SER A 127 7.06 -2.85 -1.08
C SER A 127 6.84 -1.63 -0.18
N LEU A 128 6.64 -1.90 1.11
CA LEU A 128 6.41 -0.92 2.17
C LEU A 128 7.24 -1.28 3.39
N VAL A 129 8.14 -0.39 3.80
CA VAL A 129 8.81 -0.49 5.11
C VAL A 129 7.74 -0.38 6.19
N LEU A 130 7.80 -1.26 7.19
CA LEU A 130 6.76 -1.34 8.22
C LEU A 130 7.06 -0.51 9.47
N PHE A 131 8.34 -0.29 9.77
CA PHE A 131 8.76 0.44 10.97
C PHE A 131 9.68 1.61 10.62
N ASP A 132 9.53 2.72 11.33
CA ASP A 132 10.47 3.84 11.22
C ASP A 132 11.78 3.57 11.97
N GLN A 133 12.71 4.52 11.89
CA GLN A 133 14.01 4.45 12.61
C GLN A 133 13.84 4.43 14.13
N ASN A 134 12.71 4.91 14.65
CA ASN A 134 12.36 4.88 16.06
C ASN A 134 11.59 3.61 16.44
N GLN A 135 11.58 2.59 15.57
CA GLN A 135 10.91 1.31 15.78
C GLN A 135 9.39 1.43 15.96
N ARG A 136 8.78 2.52 15.49
CA ARG A 136 7.33 2.72 15.49
C ARG A 136 6.74 2.14 14.22
N LEU A 137 5.61 1.44 14.37
CA LEU A 137 4.84 0.98 13.22
C LEU A 137 4.38 2.19 12.42
N LEU A 138 4.64 2.18 11.11
CA LEU A 138 4.18 3.18 10.16
C LEU A 138 2.69 3.01 9.90
N SER A 139 1.87 3.14 10.93
CA SER A 139 0.41 2.99 10.86
C SER A 139 -0.17 4.08 9.96
N GLY A 140 -1.23 3.74 9.21
CA GLY A 140 -1.87 4.69 8.31
C GLY A 140 -2.53 4.05 7.09
N ARG A 141 -3.07 4.91 6.23
CA ARG A 141 -3.66 4.57 4.92
C ARG A 141 -2.61 4.80 3.84
N TRP A 142 -2.09 3.72 3.26
CA TRP A 142 -0.97 3.76 2.34
C TRP A 142 -1.40 3.44 0.91
N ARG A 143 -0.86 4.21 -0.02
CA ARG A 143 -0.91 3.99 -1.46
C ARG A 143 0.46 3.60 -1.96
N LEU A 144 0.60 2.39 -2.52
CA LEU A 144 1.86 1.83 -2.98
C LEU A 144 1.85 1.68 -4.50
N PRO A 145 2.72 2.39 -5.24
CA PRO A 145 2.84 2.18 -6.67
C PRO A 145 3.52 0.84 -6.95
N PHE A 146 2.95 0.08 -7.89
CA PHE A 146 3.58 -1.13 -8.38
C PHE A 146 4.72 -0.82 -9.36
N ARG A 147 5.71 -1.70 -9.37
CA ARG A 147 6.90 -1.65 -10.21
C ARG A 147 6.95 -2.86 -11.14
N ALA A 148 7.52 -2.68 -12.33
CA ALA A 148 7.70 -3.76 -13.30
C ALA A 148 8.59 -4.89 -12.74
N LEU A 149 8.39 -6.10 -13.28
CA LEU A 149 9.23 -7.27 -13.02
C LEU A 149 10.34 -7.42 -14.08
N PRO A 150 11.45 -8.08 -13.76
CA PRO A 150 11.84 -8.56 -12.43
C PRO A 150 12.23 -7.39 -11.49
N PRO A 151 12.24 -7.59 -10.16
CA PRO A 151 12.91 -6.66 -9.25
C PRO A 151 14.38 -6.60 -9.69
N ASP A 152 14.82 -5.48 -10.24
CA ASP A 152 16.20 -5.38 -10.70
C ASP A 152 17.13 -5.50 -9.48
N PRO A 153 17.99 -6.53 -9.41
CA PRO A 153 18.80 -6.84 -8.24
C PRO A 153 19.91 -5.81 -7.97
N SER A 154 20.13 -4.86 -8.88
CA SER A 154 21.06 -3.74 -8.68
C SER A 154 20.45 -2.56 -7.90
N LEU A 155 19.13 -2.59 -7.67
CA LEU A 155 18.40 -1.49 -7.05
C LEU A 155 18.46 -1.57 -5.53
N SER A 156 19.50 -0.97 -4.95
CA SER A 156 19.38 -0.43 -3.60
C SER A 156 18.24 0.60 -3.57
N PRO A 157 17.46 0.74 -2.48
CA PRO A 157 16.33 1.67 -2.38
C PRO A 157 16.61 3.15 -2.72
N GLY A 158 17.87 3.53 -2.98
CA GLY A 158 18.34 4.89 -3.24
C GLY A 158 18.80 5.22 -4.67
N HIS A 159 18.82 4.30 -5.64
CA HIS A 159 19.32 4.61 -6.98
C HIS A 159 18.45 4.01 -8.10
N LEU A 160 17.42 4.74 -8.54
CA LEU A 160 16.64 4.42 -9.76
C LEU A 160 16.81 5.51 -10.81
N SER A 161 16.99 5.13 -12.08
CA SER A 161 17.08 6.04 -13.22
C SER A 161 15.68 6.47 -13.73
N PRO A 162 15.48 7.73 -14.18
CA PRO A 162 14.17 8.26 -14.61
C PRO A 162 13.53 7.57 -15.83
N GLY A 163 14.31 6.85 -16.66
CA GLY A 163 13.86 6.29 -17.94
C GLY A 163 13.07 4.98 -17.86
N GLN A 164 12.98 4.33 -16.69
CA GLN A 164 12.22 3.08 -16.49
C GLN A 164 10.77 3.30 -16.02
N LEU A 165 10.36 4.56 -15.84
CA LEU A 165 9.01 4.93 -15.40
C LEU A 165 7.90 4.65 -16.45
N ASN A 166 8.28 4.32 -17.70
CA ASN A 166 7.38 4.34 -18.86
C ASN A 166 6.93 2.95 -19.41
N ARG A 167 7.12 1.83 -18.71
CA ARG A 167 6.69 0.50 -19.23
C ARG A 167 5.73 -0.33 -18.35
N ILE A 168 4.96 0.34 -17.47
CA ILE A 168 3.80 -0.18 -16.69
C ILE A 168 4.22 -1.07 -15.48
N PRO A 169 3.56 -0.94 -14.30
CA PRO A 169 2.18 -0.49 -14.13
C PRO A 169 1.95 0.84 -13.42
N GLN A 170 1.00 1.59 -13.97
CA GLN A 170 0.24 2.64 -13.27
C GLN A 170 -0.69 2.05 -12.19
N ALA A 171 -0.48 0.81 -11.78
CA ALA A 171 -1.28 0.16 -10.77
C ALA A 171 -0.81 0.57 -9.38
N GLU A 172 -1.75 0.77 -8.46
CA GLU A 172 -1.47 1.13 -7.09
C GLU A 172 -2.24 0.22 -6.14
N LEU A 173 -1.56 -0.23 -5.08
CA LEU A 173 -2.16 -0.94 -3.95
C LEU A 173 -2.55 0.04 -2.85
N PHE A 174 -3.80 -0.05 -2.41
CA PHE A 174 -4.35 0.74 -1.32
C PHE A 174 -4.55 -0.19 -0.12
N LEU A 175 -3.85 0.10 0.96
CA LEU A 175 -3.87 -0.71 2.17
C LEU A 175 -3.88 0.14 3.43
N ARG A 176 -4.28 -0.46 4.54
CA ARG A 176 -4.17 0.14 5.88
C ARG A 176 -3.25 -0.69 6.74
N LEU A 177 -2.28 -0.03 7.35
CA LEU A 177 -1.43 -0.61 8.38
C LEU A 177 -1.93 -0.14 9.74
N VAL A 178 -2.31 -1.09 10.60
CA VAL A 178 -3.08 -0.80 11.81
C VAL A 178 -2.51 -1.56 13.00
N ASN A 179 -2.24 -0.88 14.13
CA ASN A 179 -1.90 -1.56 15.38
C ASN A 179 -3.00 -2.55 15.78
N ALA A 180 -2.64 -3.73 16.31
CA ALA A 180 -3.62 -4.80 16.57
C ALA A 180 -4.78 -4.36 17.48
N ARG A 181 -4.54 -3.43 18.42
CA ARG A 181 -5.56 -2.85 19.31
C ARG A 181 -6.67 -2.10 18.56
N ASP A 182 -6.35 -1.50 17.41
CA ASP A 182 -7.25 -0.66 16.62
C ASP A 182 -7.94 -1.48 15.51
N ALA A 183 -7.55 -2.74 15.33
CA ALA A 183 -8.04 -3.60 14.25
C ALA A 183 -9.54 -3.88 14.30
N GLY A 184 -10.15 -3.90 15.49
CA GLY A 184 -11.60 -4.09 15.64
C GLY A 184 -12.38 -2.94 15.00
N VAL A 185 -12.03 -1.71 15.37
CA VAL A 185 -12.63 -0.49 14.80
C VAL A 185 -12.38 -0.40 13.29
N GLN A 186 -11.15 -0.69 12.85
CA GLN A 186 -10.81 -0.61 11.43
C GLN A 186 -11.45 -1.70 10.56
N THR A 187 -11.92 -2.80 11.14
CA THR A 187 -12.65 -3.82 10.38
C THR A 187 -13.98 -3.29 9.83
N LEU A 188 -14.55 -2.26 10.47
CA LEU A 188 -15.83 -1.66 10.07
C LEU A 188 -15.69 -0.51 9.04
N ALA A 189 -14.45 -0.12 8.69
CA ALA A 189 -14.26 0.97 7.75
C ALA A 189 -14.73 0.57 6.35
N GLU A 190 -15.40 1.50 5.67
CA GLU A 190 -15.83 1.31 4.29
C GLU A 190 -14.62 1.17 3.35
N ILE A 191 -14.72 0.22 2.42
CA ILE A 191 -13.74 -0.01 1.36
C ILE A 191 -14.35 0.51 0.05
N ASN A 192 -13.88 1.66 -0.41
CA ASN A 192 -14.39 2.29 -1.63
C ASN A 192 -13.24 2.85 -2.49
N PRO A 193 -12.99 2.29 -3.69
CA PRO A 193 -11.94 2.77 -4.59
C PRO A 193 -12.07 4.24 -5.02
N ALA A 194 -13.25 4.86 -4.91
CA ALA A 194 -13.45 6.29 -5.14
C ALA A 194 -12.79 7.16 -4.04
N ASN A 195 -12.61 6.62 -2.84
CA ASN A 195 -12.00 7.30 -1.69
C ASN A 195 -10.48 7.16 -1.63
N ALA A 196 -9.85 6.89 -2.77
CA ALA A 196 -8.38 6.78 -2.91
C ALA A 196 -7.61 8.00 -2.38
N HIS A 197 -8.24 9.18 -2.36
CA HIS A 197 -7.65 10.41 -1.85
C HIS A 197 -7.36 10.38 -0.33
N GLU A 198 -7.98 9.46 0.42
CA GLU A 198 -7.69 9.24 1.84
C GLU A 198 -6.39 8.47 2.09
N TYR A 199 -5.76 7.94 1.03
CA TYR A 199 -4.53 7.15 1.11
C TYR A 199 -3.35 7.97 0.60
N GLN A 200 -2.25 7.93 1.35
CA GLN A 200 -1.06 8.71 1.07
C GLN A 200 0.12 7.83 0.66
N TYR A 201 1.06 8.40 -0.09
CA TYR A 201 2.32 7.71 -0.35
C TYR A 201 3.14 7.60 0.94
N PRO A 202 3.81 6.46 1.18
CA PRO A 202 4.77 6.34 2.26
C PRO A 202 5.89 7.38 2.13
N PRO A 203 6.49 7.83 3.26
CA PRO A 203 7.52 8.88 3.24
C PRO A 203 8.67 8.61 2.26
N LEU A 204 9.14 7.36 2.16
CA LEU A 204 10.20 6.98 1.22
C LEU A 204 9.79 7.15 -0.25
N VAL A 205 8.57 6.73 -0.60
CA VAL A 205 8.03 6.86 -1.96
C VAL A 205 7.82 8.33 -2.31
N ARG A 206 7.32 9.12 -1.36
CA ARG A 206 7.14 10.57 -1.54
C ARG A 206 8.47 11.27 -1.84
N ALA A 207 9.52 10.98 -1.07
CA ALA A 207 10.86 11.54 -1.30
C ALA A 207 11.41 11.17 -2.69
N GLN A 208 11.17 9.93 -3.14
CA GLN A 208 11.59 9.48 -4.48
C GLN A 208 10.83 10.21 -5.60
N LEU A 209 9.52 10.43 -5.44
CA LEU A 209 8.71 11.17 -6.41
C LEU A 209 9.14 12.65 -6.49
N GLU A 210 9.40 13.28 -5.35
CA GLU A 210 9.84 14.68 -5.28
C GLU A 210 11.25 14.85 -5.89
N GLN A 211 12.18 13.91 -5.66
CA GLN A 211 13.52 13.94 -6.26
C GLN A 211 13.53 13.74 -7.79
N GLY A 212 12.57 12.97 -8.33
CA GLY A 212 12.39 12.82 -9.78
C GLY A 212 11.98 14.11 -10.47
N GLN A 213 11.23 14.98 -9.80
CA GLN A 213 10.71 16.24 -10.35
C GLN A 213 11.80 17.32 -10.47
N HIS A 214 12.80 17.33 -9.59
CA HIS A 214 13.85 18.35 -9.55
C HIS A 214 15.02 18.13 -10.53
N ARG A 215 15.07 17.00 -11.25
CA ARG A 215 16.13 16.72 -12.25
C ARG A 215 15.70 16.95 -13.70
N CYS A 216 14.51 17.48 -13.94
CA CYS A 216 14.00 17.83 -15.27
C CYS A 216 13.81 19.35 -15.48
N GLY A 217 14.53 20.18 -14.72
CA GLY A 217 14.64 21.63 -14.93
C GLY A 217 15.90 21.99 -15.68
#